data_AF-A0A4P5SIV5-F1
#
_entry.id   AF-A0A4P5SIV5-F1
#
_cell.length_a   1.000
_cell.length_b   1.000
_cell.length_c   1.000
_cell.angle_alpha   90.00
_cell.angle_beta   90.00
_cell.angle_gamma   90.00
#
_symmetry.space_group_name_H-M   'P 1'
#
loop_
_entity.id
_entity.type
_entity.pdbx_description
1 polymer ?
#
loop_
_entity_poly.entity_id
_entity_poly.type
_entity_poly.pdbx_seq_one_letter_code
_entity_poly.pdbx_strand_id
1 'polypeptide(L)'
;MAECIRFVCSGCGHSIEAWPDGNPFYIDEAGKKKYAYHPHHDELEKCVANDEPHLCLKCGKESKIDSRLDSQVCPKCGSENVVDTFHLDGAKCPKCKAGHFVSDKEFFCVS
;
A
#
# COMPACT_ATOMS: atom_id res chain seq x y z
N MET A 1 11.35 -6.25 -11.45
CA MET A 1 11.04 -4.99 -12.15
C MET A 1 9.60 -4.70 -11.83
N ALA A 2 9.38 -3.88 -10.81
CA ALA A 2 8.06 -3.51 -10.34
C ALA A 2 7.69 -2.15 -10.95
N GLU A 3 6.51 -2.04 -11.55
CA GLU A 3 5.97 -0.76 -12.03
C GLU A 3 5.19 -0.07 -10.91
N CYS A 4 5.53 1.18 -10.61
CA CYS A 4 4.83 1.99 -9.63
C CYS A 4 3.72 2.80 -10.30
N ILE A 5 2.51 2.73 -9.73
CA ILE A 5 1.36 3.53 -10.13
C ILE A 5 1.23 4.71 -9.19
N ARG A 6 1.14 5.93 -9.73
CA ARG A 6 0.85 7.12 -8.94
C ARG A 6 -0.62 7.47 -9.03
N PHE A 7 -1.25 7.70 -7.89
CA PHE A 7 -2.59 8.22 -7.78
C PHE A 7 -2.55 9.66 -7.33
N VAL A 8 -3.26 10.55 -8.01
CA VAL A 8 -3.33 11.98 -7.66
C VAL A 8 -4.77 12.36 -7.38
N CYS A 9 -5.02 13.09 -6.29
CA CYS A 9 -6.35 13.57 -5.99
C CYS A 9 -6.72 14.76 -6.90
N SER A 10 -7.83 14.62 -7.61
CA SER A 10 -8.38 15.66 -8.50
C SER A 10 -8.78 16.96 -7.79
N GLY A 11 -9.06 16.90 -6.48
CA GLY A 11 -9.53 18.07 -5.72
C GLY A 11 -8.45 18.83 -4.96
N CYS A 12 -7.38 18.18 -4.51
CA CYS A 12 -6.36 18.82 -3.66
C CYS A 12 -4.91 18.55 -4.09
N GLY A 13 -4.68 17.79 -5.16
CA GLY A 13 -3.34 17.47 -5.65
C GLY A 13 -2.55 16.50 -4.76
N HIS A 14 -3.18 15.90 -3.75
CA HIS A 14 -2.50 14.89 -2.93
C HIS A 14 -2.19 13.66 -3.77
N SER A 15 -0.91 13.30 -3.87
CA SER A 15 -0.47 12.11 -4.59
C SER A 15 -0.01 10.98 -3.67
N ILE A 16 -0.26 9.74 -4.07
CA ILE A 16 0.15 8.50 -3.41
C ILE A 16 0.80 7.61 -4.47
N GLU A 17 1.92 7.02 -4.14
CA GLU A 17 2.66 6.09 -5.01
C GLU A 17 2.42 4.67 -4.50
N ALA A 18 1.81 3.85 -5.34
CA ALA A 18 1.44 2.48 -5.03
C ALA A 18 2.28 1.50 -5.86
N TRP A 19 2.63 0.37 -5.23
CA TRP A 19 3.48 -0.66 -5.82
C TRP A 19 2.72 -2.00 -5.81
N PRO A 20 2.62 -2.71 -6.94
CA PRO A 20 1.87 -3.96 -7.06
C PRO A 20 2.52 -5.11 -6.28
N ASP A 21 3.85 -5.11 -6.18
CA ASP A 21 4.61 -6.20 -5.55
C ASP A 21 4.40 -6.28 -4.03
N GLY A 22 3.81 -5.24 -3.41
CA GLY A 22 3.76 -5.10 -1.96
C GLY A 22 5.16 -5.14 -1.35
N ASN A 23 5.25 -5.52 -0.07
CA ASN A 23 6.51 -5.72 0.63
C ASN A 23 6.61 -7.15 1.17
N PRO A 24 7.14 -8.11 0.38
CA PRO A 24 7.29 -9.49 0.82
C PRO A 24 8.22 -9.55 2.03
N PHE A 25 7.80 -10.28 3.06
CA PHE A 25 8.57 -10.37 4.30
C PHE A 25 8.59 -11.80 4.85
N TYR A 26 9.67 -12.12 5.54
CA TYR A 26 9.82 -13.33 6.34
C TYR A 26 9.96 -12.97 7.83
N ILE A 27 9.68 -13.93 8.70
CA ILE A 27 9.89 -13.80 10.13
C ILE A 27 11.18 -14.51 10.46
N ASP A 28 12.18 -13.78 10.95
CA ASP A 28 13.46 -14.33 11.41
C ASP A 28 13.26 -15.15 12.70
N GLU A 29 14.25 -15.98 13.10
CA GLU A 29 14.20 -16.75 14.35
C GLU A 29 13.99 -15.88 15.60
N ALA A 30 14.37 -14.59 15.52
CA ALA A 30 14.11 -13.59 16.56
C ALA A 30 12.65 -13.07 16.60
N GLY A 31 11.75 -13.54 15.72
CA GLY A 31 10.36 -13.06 15.60
C GLY A 31 10.23 -11.68 14.93
N LYS A 32 11.29 -11.17 14.29
CA LYS A 32 11.28 -9.87 13.61
C LYS A 32 10.92 -10.01 12.14
N LYS A 33 10.03 -9.13 11.64
CA LYS A 33 9.75 -9.01 10.21
C LYS A 33 10.99 -8.50 9.48
N LYS A 34 11.41 -9.23 8.45
CA LYS A 34 12.49 -8.89 7.53
C LYS A 34 11.93 -8.84 6.12
N TYR A 35 12.10 -7.71 5.45
CA TYR A 35 11.67 -7.54 4.08
C TYR A 35 12.73 -8.08 3.13
N ALA A 36 12.33 -8.97 2.22
CA ALA A 36 13.22 -9.52 1.21
C ALA A 36 13.10 -8.67 -0.06
N TYR A 37 14.12 -7.83 -0.31
CA TYR A 37 14.21 -7.02 -1.52
C TYR A 37 15.40 -7.50 -2.38
N HIS A 38 15.33 -7.25 -3.68
CA HIS A 38 16.44 -7.50 -4.61
C HIS A 38 17.70 -6.78 -4.09
N PRO A 39 18.91 -7.39 -4.11
CA PRO A 39 19.34 -8.56 -4.89
C PRO A 39 19.25 -9.93 -4.23
N HIS A 40 18.70 -10.05 -3.02
CA HIS A 40 18.67 -11.31 -2.28
C HIS A 40 17.42 -12.15 -2.61
N HIS A 41 17.35 -12.64 -3.85
CA HIS A 41 16.21 -13.45 -4.34
C HIS A 41 16.03 -14.76 -3.54
N ASP A 42 17.09 -15.34 -2.98
CA ASP A 42 17.03 -16.54 -2.15
C ASP A 42 16.19 -16.36 -0.87
N GLU A 43 16.01 -15.11 -0.41
CA GLU A 43 15.20 -14.80 0.77
C GLU A 43 13.70 -14.69 0.44
N LEU A 44 13.34 -14.54 -0.85
CA LEU A 44 11.94 -14.53 -1.29
C LEU A 44 11.28 -15.90 -1.11
N GLU A 45 12.04 -16.99 -1.22
CA GLU A 45 11.52 -18.34 -0.93
C GLU A 45 11.16 -18.53 0.55
N LYS A 46 11.75 -17.72 1.44
CA LYS A 46 11.47 -17.73 2.88
C LYS A 46 10.32 -16.79 3.26
N CYS A 47 9.84 -15.96 2.31
CA CYS A 47 8.75 -15.03 2.58
C CYS A 47 7.49 -15.80 2.96
N VAL A 48 6.97 -15.45 4.13
CA VAL A 48 5.75 -16.07 4.67
C VAL A 48 4.50 -15.29 4.26
N ALA A 49 4.66 -14.03 3.85
CA ALA A 49 3.57 -13.10 3.55
C ALA A 49 4.03 -11.82 2.85
N ASN A 50 3.06 -10.98 2.50
CA ASN A 50 3.26 -9.68 1.90
C ASN A 50 2.65 -8.58 2.79
N ASP A 51 3.37 -7.48 3.02
CA ASP A 51 2.81 -6.29 3.67
C ASP A 51 2.30 -5.33 2.58
N GLU A 52 0.98 -5.29 2.40
CA GLU A 52 0.29 -4.50 1.38
C GLU A 52 -0.04 -3.08 1.91
N PRO A 53 0.42 -2.01 1.25
CA PRO A 53 0.13 -0.64 1.66
C PRO A 53 -1.34 -0.29 1.43
N HIS A 54 -2.05 0.00 2.51
CA HIS A 54 -3.46 0.40 2.51
C HIS A 54 -3.64 1.83 3.04
N LEU A 55 -4.60 2.56 2.46
CA LEU A 55 -5.01 3.89 2.88
C LEU A 55 -6.39 3.86 3.54
N CYS A 56 -6.48 4.38 4.75
CA CYS A 56 -7.79 4.61 5.37
C CYS A 56 -8.47 5.86 4.78
N LEU A 57 -9.59 5.69 4.09
CA LEU A 57 -10.38 6.79 3.50
C LEU A 57 -11.12 7.64 4.55
N LYS A 58 -11.24 7.17 5.80
CA LYS A 58 -11.85 7.92 6.89
C LYS A 58 -10.87 8.90 7.56
N CYS A 59 -9.66 8.43 7.87
CA CYS A 59 -8.67 9.20 8.64
C CYS A 59 -7.41 9.60 7.86
N GLY A 60 -7.24 9.09 6.64
CA GLY A 60 -6.08 9.35 5.78
C GLY A 60 -4.78 8.72 6.28
N LYS A 61 -4.86 7.69 7.12
CA LYS A 61 -3.68 6.98 7.60
C LYS A 61 -3.31 5.86 6.63
N GLU A 62 -2.10 5.93 6.11
CA GLU A 62 -1.43 4.84 5.41
C GLU A 62 -0.92 3.83 6.43
N SER A 63 -1.23 2.55 6.21
CA SER A 63 -0.83 1.43 7.05
C SER A 63 -0.45 0.25 6.16
N LYS A 64 0.56 -0.51 6.56
CA LYS A 64 0.90 -1.77 5.89
C LYS A 64 0.09 -2.89 6.55
N ILE A 65 -0.76 -3.55 5.78
CA ILE A 65 -1.60 -4.64 6.26
C ILE A 65 -0.94 -5.94 5.80
N ASP A 66 -0.73 -6.84 6.75
CA ASP A 66 -0.17 -8.16 6.51
C ASP A 66 -1.21 -8.96 5.71
N SER A 67 -0.87 -9.42 4.51
CA SER A 67 -1.81 -10.12 3.62
C SER A 67 -2.39 -11.41 4.22
N ARG A 68 -1.77 -11.96 5.28
CA ARG A 68 -2.31 -13.09 6.05
C ARG A 68 -3.37 -12.66 7.06
N LEU A 69 -3.34 -11.41 7.47
CA LEU A 69 -4.32 -10.83 8.36
C LEU A 69 -5.40 -10.22 7.46
N ASP A 70 -6.59 -10.80 7.45
CA ASP A 70 -7.79 -10.23 6.82
C ASP A 70 -8.28 -8.99 7.60
N SER A 71 -7.36 -8.10 7.95
CA SER A 71 -7.62 -6.93 8.77
C SER A 71 -7.93 -5.77 7.86
N GLN A 72 -9.15 -5.70 7.37
CA GLN A 72 -9.65 -4.54 6.62
C GLN A 72 -9.99 -3.37 7.53
N VAL A 73 -9.37 -3.26 8.72
CA VAL A 73 -9.70 -2.25 9.73
C VAL A 73 -8.50 -1.37 10.01
N CYS A 74 -8.71 -0.06 9.99
CA CYS A 74 -7.64 0.90 10.23
C CYS A 74 -7.14 0.81 11.69
N PRO A 75 -5.85 0.56 11.94
CA PRO A 75 -5.31 0.45 13.30
C PRO A 75 -5.35 1.77 14.08
N LYS A 76 -5.50 2.91 13.39
CA LYS A 76 -5.56 4.24 14.00
C LYS A 76 -6.96 4.64 14.45
N CYS A 77 -7.99 4.32 13.67
CA CYS A 77 -9.35 4.82 13.89
C CYS A 77 -10.43 3.73 13.95
N GLY A 78 -10.06 2.46 13.78
CA GLY A 78 -10.99 1.33 13.81
C GLY A 78 -11.98 1.30 12.65
N SER A 79 -11.73 2.03 11.56
CA SER A 79 -12.67 2.06 10.42
C SER A 79 -12.39 0.95 9.44
N GLU A 80 -13.44 0.33 8.92
CA GLU A 80 -13.39 -0.64 7.83
C GLU A 80 -13.19 0.01 6.44
N ASN A 81 -13.17 1.34 6.38
CA ASN A 81 -12.93 2.09 5.14
C ASN A 81 -11.42 2.20 4.88
N VAL A 82 -10.79 1.06 4.65
CA VAL A 82 -9.39 0.95 4.26
C VAL A 82 -9.33 0.31 2.88
N VAL A 83 -8.65 0.97 1.96
CA VAL A 83 -8.53 0.51 0.58
C VAL A 83 -7.06 0.35 0.28
N ASP A 84 -6.74 -0.72 -0.43
CA ASP A 84 -5.41 -0.96 -0.93
C ASP A 84 -4.95 0.21 -1.82
N THR A 85 -3.70 0.65 -1.65
CA THR A 85 -3.19 1.81 -2.39
C THR A 85 -3.00 1.52 -3.87
N PHE A 86 -2.86 0.26 -4.27
CA PHE A 86 -2.80 -0.12 -5.69
C PHE A 86 -4.18 -0.07 -6.36
N HIS A 87 -5.25 -0.23 -5.58
CA HIS A 87 -6.65 -0.08 -6.03
C HIS A 87 -7.31 1.23 -5.58
N LEU A 88 -6.52 2.30 -5.46
CA LEU A 88 -7.00 3.61 -4.99
C LEU A 88 -7.79 4.40 -6.05
N ASP A 89 -7.84 3.92 -7.29
CA ASP A 89 -8.54 4.60 -8.39
C ASP A 89 -10.02 4.84 -8.06
N GLY A 90 -10.48 6.08 -8.20
CA GLY A 90 -11.86 6.47 -7.85
C GLY A 90 -12.13 6.59 -6.36
N ALA A 91 -11.20 6.23 -5.48
CA ALA A 91 -11.40 6.32 -4.03
C ALA A 91 -11.49 7.78 -3.56
N LYS A 92 -12.36 8.04 -2.58
CA LYS A 92 -12.58 9.40 -2.05
C LYS A 92 -11.37 9.85 -1.23
N CYS A 93 -10.86 11.05 -1.51
CA CYS A 93 -9.68 11.55 -0.84
C CYS A 93 -9.96 11.87 0.64
N PRO A 94 -9.26 11.24 1.60
CA PRO A 94 -9.46 11.51 3.03
C PRO A 94 -9.01 12.92 3.44
N LYS A 95 -8.07 13.53 2.70
CA LYS A 95 -7.55 14.88 2.98
C LYS A 95 -8.59 15.97 2.71
N CYS A 96 -9.16 15.99 1.50
CA CYS A 96 -10.10 17.04 1.11
C CYS A 96 -11.57 16.61 1.24
N LYS A 97 -11.86 15.31 1.37
CA LYS A 97 -13.21 14.72 1.49
C LYS A 97 -14.19 15.14 0.39
N ALA A 98 -13.68 15.66 -0.72
CA ALA A 98 -14.46 16.16 -1.85
C ALA A 98 -13.95 15.57 -3.16
N GLY A 99 -12.63 15.61 -3.37
CA GLY A 99 -11.99 14.97 -4.52
C GLY A 99 -11.90 13.45 -4.39
N HIS A 100 -11.58 12.82 -5.52
CA HIS A 100 -11.26 11.40 -5.61
C HIS A 100 -9.83 11.24 -6.16
N PHE A 101 -9.23 10.09 -5.92
CA PHE A 101 -7.96 9.72 -6.52
C PHE A 101 -8.17 9.26 -7.95
N VAL A 102 -7.30 9.71 -8.84
CA VAL A 102 -7.22 9.26 -10.23
C VAL A 102 -5.82 8.72 -10.48
N SER A 103 -5.74 7.57 -11.15
CA SER A 103 -4.47 7.02 -11.64
C SER A 103 -3.83 7.97 -12.65
N ASP A 104 -2.58 8.33 -12.37
CA ASP A 104 -1.73 9.09 -13.27
C ASP A 104 -1.06 8.12 -14.24
N LYS A 105 -1.66 7.97 -15.42
CA LYS A 105 -1.16 7.08 -16.49
C LYS A 105 0.07 7.63 -17.20
N GLU A 106 0.39 8.91 -17.00
CA GLU A 106 1.57 9.55 -17.59
C GLU A 106 2.80 9.39 -16.69
N PHE A 107 2.59 9.06 -15.41
CA PHE A 107 3.66 8.75 -14.47
C PHE A 107 4.20 7.34 -14.69
N PHE A 108 5.49 7.26 -15.04
CA PHE A 108 6.21 5.99 -15.21
C PHE A 108 7.36 5.90 -14.22
N CYS A 109 7.26 4.97 -13.27
CA CYS A 109 8.28 4.72 -12.27
C CYS A 109 8.51 3.20 -12.18
N VAL A 110 9.77 2.77 -12.24
CA VAL A 110 10.16 1.36 -12.20
C VAL A 110 11.30 1.17 -11.23
N SER A 111 11.29 0.06 -10.47
CA SER A 111 12.37 -0.36 -9.56
C SER A 111 12.90 -1.75 -9.86
#